data_AF-A0A9W7CCW3-F1
#
_entry.id   AF-A0A9W7CCW3-F1
#
_cell.length_a   1.000
_cell.length_b   1.000
_cell.length_c   1.000
_cell.angle_alpha   90.00
_cell.angle_beta   90.00
_cell.angle_gamma   90.00
#
_symmetry.space_group_name_H-M   'P 1'
#
loop_
_entity.id
_entity.type
_entity.pdbx_description
1 polymer ?
#
loop_
_entity_poly.entity_id
_entity_poly.type
_entity_poly.pdbx_seq_one_letter_code
_entity_poly.pdbx_strand_id
1 'polypeptide(L)'
;MSTICFQGYVMDKYCIDRGTMLDYPTKSTLEFPELHSVHCLIDVPICYSSGFEVLKDPEESGGKRYCRAYELDTNGNNMVTQLGREEGSCSTCDGDGTIEKGLRVRVVGALGGVGTPQVLNVDSVTLATVGGCDSFGGETVPSNLSCTGGGQRDLVKAHGALMMISWGFLLPLGVILARFLKHREGGVWFKLHRAIQCTGLLLAIAGFIIALTQFDVFTAEGINLSKIHGTFGIIVMTLGILQPVNAFFRPHVEPQTKSRLLWEKLHKGSGRFAIILAVLTIFLGTTRVAFVGDKTGFQIGYLCVLILLAAVGRMFQLEGKGAGGGGHKVVEVVGGEGGEEQVGIA
;
A
#
# COMPACT_ATOMS: atom_id res chain seq x y z
N MET A 1 10.89 28.59 -34.90
CA MET A 1 10.96 27.55 -33.85
C MET A 1 11.53 26.31 -34.53
N SER A 2 12.42 25.57 -33.87
CA SER A 2 12.96 24.33 -34.42
C SER A 2 11.88 23.26 -34.43
N THR A 3 11.58 22.70 -35.61
CA THR A 3 10.70 21.54 -35.74
C THR A 3 11.37 20.33 -35.08
N ILE A 4 10.63 19.65 -34.23
CA ILE A 4 11.02 18.40 -33.60
C ILE A 4 10.48 17.26 -34.44
N CYS A 5 11.33 16.26 -34.69
CA CYS A 5 10.91 14.94 -35.17
C CYS A 5 11.46 13.87 -34.24
N PHE A 6 10.62 12.93 -33.82
CA PHE A 6 11.02 11.87 -32.90
C PHE A 6 10.28 10.56 -33.20
N GLN A 7 10.92 9.41 -32.96
CA GLN A 7 10.33 8.09 -33.17
C GLN A 7 10.42 7.22 -31.92
N GLY A 8 9.34 6.50 -31.63
CA GLY A 8 9.35 5.65 -30.45
C GLY A 8 8.04 4.92 -30.21
N TYR A 9 8.04 4.07 -29.18
CA TYR A 9 6.82 3.40 -28.73
C TYR A 9 5.89 4.39 -28.06
N VAL A 10 4.60 4.26 -28.36
CA VAL A 10 3.53 4.97 -27.66
C VAL A 10 3.20 4.23 -26.37
N MET A 11 3.03 4.98 -25.28
CA MET A 11 2.56 4.43 -24.01
C MET A 11 1.57 5.40 -23.36
N ASP A 12 0.48 4.90 -22.82
CA ASP A 12 -0.45 5.73 -22.05
C ASP A 12 0.09 6.06 -20.66
N LYS A 13 -0.20 7.26 -20.17
CA LYS A 13 0.30 7.76 -18.89
C LYS A 13 -0.19 6.92 -17.71
N TYR A 14 -1.40 6.38 -17.78
CA TYR A 14 -1.95 5.51 -16.73
C TYR A 14 -1.11 4.22 -16.56
N CYS A 15 -0.76 3.53 -17.64
CA CYS A 15 0.12 2.36 -17.59
C CYS A 15 1.54 2.74 -17.15
N ILE A 16 2.08 3.90 -17.58
CA ILE A 16 3.37 4.42 -17.08
C ILE A 16 3.33 4.61 -15.56
N ASP A 17 2.32 5.27 -15.03
CA ASP A 17 2.18 5.58 -13.60
C ASP A 17 1.94 4.33 -12.76
N ARG A 18 1.20 3.36 -13.31
CA ARG A 18 1.05 2.01 -12.75
C ARG A 18 2.37 1.22 -12.76
N GLY A 19 3.26 1.51 -13.71
CA GLY A 19 4.55 0.85 -13.90
C GLY A 19 4.45 -0.56 -14.49
N THR A 20 3.24 -1.07 -14.74
CA THR A 20 2.97 -2.28 -15.52
C THR A 20 1.74 -2.07 -16.38
N MET A 21 1.70 -2.73 -17.53
CA MET A 21 0.62 -2.56 -18.50
C MET A 21 -0.69 -3.14 -17.97
N LEU A 22 -1.81 -2.44 -18.18
CA LEU A 22 -3.12 -2.86 -17.67
C LEU A 22 -3.53 -4.25 -18.22
N ASP A 23 -3.27 -4.46 -19.51
CA ASP A 23 -3.50 -5.70 -20.27
C ASP A 23 -2.44 -6.79 -20.00
N TYR A 24 -1.22 -6.43 -19.59
CA TYR A 24 -0.18 -7.38 -19.19
C TYR A 24 0.46 -7.01 -17.83
N PRO A 25 -0.23 -7.25 -16.70
CA PRO A 25 0.15 -6.72 -15.38
C PRO A 25 1.50 -7.16 -14.81
N THR A 26 2.14 -8.19 -15.37
CA THR A 26 3.43 -8.71 -14.93
C THR A 26 4.62 -8.10 -15.68
N LYS A 27 4.38 -7.31 -16.74
CA LYS A 27 5.42 -6.70 -17.57
C LYS A 27 5.51 -5.21 -17.31
N SER A 28 6.74 -4.72 -17.16
CA SER A 28 7.04 -3.30 -16.96
C SER A 28 6.82 -2.53 -18.26
N THR A 29 6.15 -1.38 -18.17
CA THR A 29 5.87 -0.51 -19.33
C THR A 29 7.14 0.05 -19.96
N LEU A 30 8.13 0.42 -19.14
CA LEU A 30 9.39 0.97 -19.61
C LEU A 30 10.45 -0.10 -19.90
N GLU A 31 10.11 -1.40 -19.81
CA GLU A 31 11.04 -2.48 -20.20
C GLU A 31 10.57 -3.33 -21.36
N PHE A 32 9.25 -3.44 -21.55
CA PHE A 32 8.64 -4.26 -22.60
C PHE A 32 7.54 -3.50 -23.36
N PRO A 33 7.75 -2.24 -23.79
CA PRO A 33 6.70 -1.44 -24.43
C PRO A 33 6.13 -2.10 -25.69
N GLU A 34 6.90 -2.98 -26.35
CA GLU A 34 6.46 -3.76 -27.51
C GLU A 34 5.32 -4.74 -27.22
N LEU A 35 5.09 -5.09 -25.95
CA LEU A 35 4.03 -6.02 -25.55
C LEU A 35 2.70 -5.33 -25.24
N HIS A 36 2.67 -4.00 -25.24
CA HIS A 36 1.47 -3.24 -24.90
C HIS A 36 0.51 -3.22 -26.09
N SER A 37 -0.74 -3.65 -25.88
CA SER A 37 -1.71 -3.79 -26.97
C SER A 37 -2.29 -2.48 -27.43
N VAL A 38 -2.59 -2.41 -28.74
CA VAL A 38 -3.34 -1.30 -29.32
C VAL A 38 -4.74 -1.23 -28.70
N HIS A 39 -5.38 -2.37 -28.44
CA HIS A 39 -6.64 -2.42 -27.69
C HIS A 39 -6.56 -1.65 -26.36
N CYS A 40 -5.51 -1.86 -25.56
CA CYS A 40 -5.33 -1.15 -24.31
C CYS A 40 -5.11 0.35 -24.52
N LEU A 41 -4.33 0.73 -25.53
CA LEU A 41 -4.06 2.13 -25.85
C LEU A 41 -5.31 2.88 -26.34
N ILE A 42 -6.24 2.21 -27.03
CA ILE A 42 -7.27 2.89 -27.85
C ILE A 42 -8.71 2.61 -27.42
N ASP A 43 -9.01 1.41 -26.92
CA ASP A 43 -10.39 1.02 -26.56
C ASP A 43 -10.67 1.14 -25.06
N VAL A 44 -9.63 1.17 -24.22
CA VAL A 44 -9.80 1.17 -22.76
C VAL A 44 -9.83 2.61 -22.23
N PRO A 45 -10.98 3.11 -21.73
CA PRO A 45 -11.14 4.53 -21.39
C PRO A 45 -10.11 5.10 -20.44
N ILE A 46 -9.74 4.36 -19.39
CA ILE A 46 -8.76 4.84 -18.41
C ILE A 46 -7.35 5.01 -19.01
N CYS A 47 -7.02 4.27 -20.06
CA CYS A 47 -5.72 4.33 -20.73
C CYS A 47 -5.69 5.51 -21.71
N TYR A 48 -6.56 5.54 -22.72
CA TYR A 48 -6.49 6.62 -23.73
C TYR A 48 -6.81 8.01 -23.15
N SER A 49 -7.69 8.11 -22.13
CA SER A 49 -8.02 9.40 -21.53
C SER A 49 -6.91 9.97 -20.65
N SER A 50 -5.92 9.15 -20.27
CA SER A 50 -4.77 9.60 -19.48
C SER A 50 -3.75 10.41 -20.29
N GLY A 51 -3.85 10.36 -21.63
CA GLY A 51 -2.88 10.93 -22.56
C GLY A 51 -1.71 9.99 -22.85
N PHE A 52 -0.94 10.30 -23.88
CA PHE A 52 0.14 9.46 -24.37
C PHE A 52 1.50 10.14 -24.29
N GLU A 53 2.52 9.29 -24.19
CA GLU A 53 3.91 9.67 -24.29
C GLU A 53 4.61 8.80 -25.32
N VAL A 54 5.67 9.34 -25.92
CA VAL A 54 6.54 8.60 -26.85
C VAL A 54 7.85 8.30 -26.15
N LEU A 55 8.24 7.03 -26.17
CA LEU A 55 9.40 6.50 -25.46
C LEU A 55 10.64 6.46 -26.34
N LYS A 56 11.77 6.92 -25.81
CA LYS A 56 13.11 6.75 -26.37
C LYS A 56 13.61 5.33 -26.15
N ASP A 57 14.19 4.76 -27.20
CA ASP A 57 14.91 3.50 -27.14
C ASP A 57 16.10 3.56 -26.17
N PRO A 58 16.49 2.41 -25.58
CA PRO A 58 17.71 2.28 -24.79
C PRO A 58 18.96 2.67 -25.60
N GLU A 59 19.90 3.39 -24.98
CA GLU A 59 21.13 3.87 -25.66
C GLU A 59 22.09 2.74 -26.05
N GLU A 60 22.07 1.63 -25.31
CA GLU A 60 22.93 0.48 -25.57
C GLU A 60 22.17 -0.62 -26.32
N SER A 61 22.82 -1.24 -27.31
CA SER A 61 22.31 -2.45 -27.95
C SER A 61 22.15 -3.57 -26.92
N GLY A 62 20.90 -3.90 -26.56
CA GLY A 62 20.57 -4.86 -25.50
C GLY A 62 20.19 -4.23 -24.15
N GLY A 63 20.24 -2.89 -24.06
CA GLY A 63 19.59 -2.14 -22.98
C GLY A 63 18.11 -2.49 -22.95
N LYS A 64 17.56 -2.65 -21.75
CA LYS A 64 16.16 -3.09 -21.58
C LYS A 64 15.22 -1.95 -21.23
N ARG A 65 15.72 -0.75 -20.92
CA ARG A 65 14.90 0.30 -20.32
C ARG A 65 14.74 1.50 -21.23
N TYR A 66 13.49 1.76 -21.58
CA TYR A 66 13.06 2.91 -22.36
C TYR A 66 12.86 4.12 -21.45
N CYS A 67 13.03 5.32 -22.01
CA CYS A 67 12.84 6.56 -21.28
C CYS A 67 11.74 7.40 -21.93
N ARG A 68 10.96 8.10 -21.12
CA ARG A 68 9.89 8.99 -21.56
C ARG A 68 10.51 10.23 -22.21
N ALA A 69 10.30 10.40 -23.52
CA ALA A 69 10.88 11.49 -24.30
C ALA A 69 9.95 12.71 -24.33
N TYR A 70 8.77 12.53 -24.91
CA TYR A 70 7.79 13.60 -25.08
C TYR A 70 6.42 13.17 -24.57
N GLU A 71 5.75 14.10 -23.89
CA GLU A 71 4.31 14.03 -23.64
C GLU A 71 3.58 14.69 -24.82
N LEU A 72 2.53 14.06 -25.32
CA LEU A 72 1.78 14.59 -26.45
C LEU A 72 0.67 15.53 -25.96
N ASP A 73 0.51 16.65 -26.66
CA ASP A 73 -0.61 17.56 -26.44
C ASP A 73 -1.95 16.91 -26.84
N THR A 74 -3.06 17.60 -26.56
CA THR A 74 -4.40 17.11 -26.89
C THR A 74 -4.56 16.76 -28.37
N ASN A 75 -3.96 17.55 -29.27
CA ASN A 75 -3.99 17.25 -30.70
C ASN A 75 -3.24 15.95 -31.01
N GLY A 76 -1.99 15.83 -30.53
CA GLY A 76 -1.19 14.61 -30.67
C GLY A 76 -1.87 13.37 -30.11
N ASN A 77 -2.54 13.49 -28.97
CA ASN A 77 -3.30 12.38 -28.38
C ASN A 77 -4.42 11.91 -29.31
N ASN A 78 -5.19 12.83 -29.89
CA ASN A 78 -6.24 12.50 -30.85
C ASN A 78 -5.66 11.84 -32.13
N MET A 79 -4.52 12.35 -32.62
CA MET A 79 -3.85 11.79 -33.80
C MET A 79 -3.31 10.38 -33.56
N VAL A 80 -2.73 10.11 -32.38
CA VAL A 80 -2.32 8.75 -31.97
C VAL A 80 -3.52 7.83 -31.87
N THR A 81 -4.63 8.29 -31.28
CA THR A 81 -5.86 7.49 -31.20
C THR A 81 -6.41 7.16 -32.57
N GLN A 82 -6.45 8.14 -33.49
CA GLN A 82 -6.88 7.92 -34.86
C GLN A 82 -5.97 6.92 -35.58
N LEU A 83 -4.65 7.13 -35.56
CA LEU A 83 -3.69 6.22 -36.19
C LEU A 83 -3.82 4.79 -35.62
N GLY A 84 -4.00 4.66 -34.31
CA GLY A 84 -4.20 3.37 -33.66
C GLY A 84 -5.48 2.65 -34.11
N ARG A 85 -6.55 3.39 -34.44
CA ARG A 85 -7.79 2.81 -35.00
C ARG A 85 -7.67 2.42 -36.46
N GLU A 86 -6.83 3.13 -37.21
CA GLU A 86 -6.60 2.87 -38.64
C GLU A 86 -5.67 1.66 -38.84
N GLU A 87 -4.58 1.60 -38.09
CA GLU A 87 -3.48 0.63 -38.30
C GLU A 87 -3.52 -0.57 -37.34
N GLY A 88 -4.27 -0.45 -36.24
CA GLY A 88 -4.29 -1.42 -35.15
C GLY A 88 -5.34 -2.52 -35.29
N SER A 89 -5.18 -3.56 -34.50
CA SER A 89 -6.21 -4.57 -34.24
C SER A 89 -6.92 -4.22 -32.92
N CYS A 90 -8.12 -3.68 -33.01
CA CYS A 90 -8.91 -3.20 -31.86
C CYS A 90 -10.42 -3.32 -32.13
N SER A 91 -11.23 -3.18 -31.07
CA SER A 91 -12.69 -3.33 -31.15
C SER A 91 -13.38 -2.13 -31.80
N THR A 92 -12.77 -0.94 -31.72
CA THR A 92 -13.28 0.30 -32.34
C THR A 92 -12.51 0.71 -33.60
N CYS A 93 -11.73 -0.21 -34.16
CA CYS A 93 -10.96 -0.01 -35.37
C CYS A 93 -11.88 -0.12 -36.59
N ASP A 94 -11.80 0.85 -37.49
CA ASP A 94 -12.67 0.96 -38.67
C ASP A 94 -11.96 0.48 -39.96
N GLY A 95 -10.72 -0.01 -39.86
CA GLY A 95 -9.87 -0.45 -40.97
C GLY A 95 -9.34 -1.88 -40.84
N ASP A 96 -8.60 -2.34 -41.86
CA ASP A 96 -7.95 -3.66 -41.92
C ASP A 96 -6.61 -3.70 -41.15
N GLY A 97 -6.47 -2.87 -40.12
CA GLY A 97 -5.26 -2.74 -39.30
C GLY A 97 -4.84 -4.08 -38.69
N THR A 98 -3.53 -4.33 -38.65
CA THR A 98 -2.96 -5.62 -38.19
C THR A 98 -2.04 -5.47 -36.98
N ILE A 99 -1.78 -4.25 -36.50
CA ILE A 99 -0.89 -4.02 -35.37
C ILE A 99 -1.64 -4.38 -34.08
N GLU A 100 -1.31 -5.53 -33.49
CA GLU A 100 -1.90 -5.94 -32.21
C GLU A 100 -1.24 -5.26 -31.01
N LYS A 101 0.08 -5.05 -31.07
CA LYS A 101 0.91 -4.62 -29.93
C LYS A 101 2.10 -3.78 -30.39
N GLY A 102 2.64 -2.98 -29.47
CA GLY A 102 3.88 -2.25 -29.69
C GLY A 102 3.72 -1.14 -30.72
N LEU A 103 2.66 -0.33 -30.60
CA LEU A 103 2.44 0.80 -31.51
C LEU A 103 3.63 1.75 -31.46
N ARG A 104 4.31 1.90 -32.60
CA ARG A 104 5.50 2.72 -32.74
C ARG A 104 5.25 3.80 -33.78
N VAL A 105 5.44 5.06 -33.37
CA VAL A 105 5.07 6.22 -34.18
C VAL A 105 6.24 7.15 -34.41
N ARG A 106 6.15 7.92 -35.49
CA ARG A 106 6.92 9.13 -35.72
C ARG A 106 6.02 10.32 -35.41
N VAL A 107 6.49 11.20 -34.53
CA VAL A 107 5.82 12.47 -34.20
C VAL A 107 6.63 13.64 -34.71
N VAL A 108 5.95 14.63 -35.28
CA VAL A 108 6.54 15.89 -35.73
C VAL A 108 5.77 17.05 -35.10
N GLY A 109 6.46 18.06 -34.61
CA GLY A 109 5.83 19.21 -33.97
C GLY A 109 6.81 20.25 -33.45
N ALA A 110 6.39 21.01 -32.43
CA ALA A 110 7.21 22.00 -31.74
C ALA A 110 7.06 21.90 -30.22
N LEU A 111 8.06 22.36 -29.45
CA LEU A 111 8.00 22.35 -27.99
C LEU A 111 6.83 23.20 -27.47
N GLY A 112 5.96 22.60 -26.68
CA GLY A 112 4.80 23.22 -26.05
C GLY A 112 5.03 23.69 -24.62
N GLY A 113 6.13 23.30 -23.95
CA GLY A 113 6.41 23.75 -22.59
C GLY A 113 7.66 23.16 -21.95
N VAL A 114 7.95 23.62 -20.73
CA VAL A 114 9.07 23.18 -19.89
C VAL A 114 8.57 22.17 -18.84
N GLY A 115 8.73 20.88 -19.14
CA GLY A 115 8.37 19.77 -18.26
C GLY A 115 9.30 18.57 -18.48
N THR A 116 9.17 17.54 -17.65
CA THR A 116 9.88 16.26 -17.85
C THR A 116 8.87 15.12 -17.67
N PRO A 117 8.37 14.50 -18.76
CA PRO A 117 8.70 14.75 -20.17
C PRO A 117 8.28 16.14 -20.67
N GLN A 118 8.94 16.62 -21.72
CA GLN A 118 8.55 17.88 -22.35
C GLN A 118 7.28 17.68 -23.16
N VAL A 119 6.36 18.64 -23.12
CA VAL A 119 5.15 18.60 -23.96
C VAL A 119 5.52 18.97 -25.39
N LEU A 120 5.11 18.13 -26.33
CA LEU A 120 5.22 18.37 -27.77
C LEU A 120 3.84 18.79 -28.30
N ASN A 121 3.76 19.99 -28.88
CA ASN A 121 2.60 20.40 -29.67
C ASN A 121 2.72 19.70 -31.02
N VAL A 122 1.89 18.68 -31.25
CA VAL A 122 2.05 17.77 -32.38
C VAL A 122 1.36 18.31 -33.63
N ASP A 123 2.11 18.40 -34.72
CA ASP A 123 1.62 18.75 -36.05
C ASP A 123 1.25 17.51 -36.86
N SER A 124 1.99 16.40 -36.70
CA SER A 124 1.69 15.14 -37.37
C SER A 124 2.15 13.90 -36.61
N VAL A 125 1.41 12.81 -36.79
CA VAL A 125 1.74 11.47 -36.30
C VAL A 125 1.62 10.50 -37.47
N THR A 126 2.66 9.71 -37.71
CA THR A 126 2.65 8.59 -38.68
C THR A 126 3.22 7.34 -38.02
N LEU A 127 3.03 6.16 -38.62
CA LEU A 127 3.79 4.98 -38.19
C LEU A 127 5.30 5.25 -38.31
N ALA A 128 6.09 4.71 -37.38
CA ALA A 128 7.55 4.84 -37.43
C ALA A 128 8.17 4.18 -38.69
N THR A 129 7.47 3.24 -39.31
CA THR A 129 7.83 2.62 -40.59
C THR A 129 7.61 3.54 -41.79
N VAL A 130 6.78 4.57 -41.65
CA VAL A 130 6.42 5.50 -42.72
C VAL A 130 7.33 6.74 -42.64
N GLY A 131 8.55 6.57 -43.12
CA GLY A 131 9.57 7.63 -43.22
C GLY A 131 10.39 7.87 -41.95
N GLY A 132 11.59 8.41 -42.13
CA GLY A 132 12.52 8.77 -41.05
C GLY A 132 12.36 10.21 -40.56
N CYS A 133 13.25 10.63 -39.66
CA CYS A 133 13.41 12.04 -39.28
C CYS A 133 14.47 12.79 -40.11
N ASP A 134 15.05 12.16 -41.13
CA ASP A 134 16.12 12.74 -41.95
C ASP A 134 15.69 14.03 -42.65
N SER A 135 14.45 14.10 -43.13
CA SER A 135 13.87 15.31 -43.73
C SER A 135 13.71 16.48 -42.76
N PHE A 136 13.86 16.22 -41.46
CA PHE A 136 13.80 17.21 -40.38
C PHE A 136 15.16 17.48 -39.74
N GLY A 137 16.25 17.02 -40.36
CA GLY A 137 17.61 17.15 -39.81
C GLY A 137 17.98 16.07 -38.79
N GLY A 138 17.21 14.98 -38.73
CA GLY A 138 17.42 13.85 -37.82
C GLY A 138 16.48 13.85 -36.61
N GLU A 139 16.62 12.82 -35.78
CA GLU A 139 15.83 12.66 -34.58
C GLU A 139 16.24 13.66 -33.50
N THR A 140 15.26 14.37 -32.93
CA THR A 140 15.46 15.37 -31.88
C THR A 140 15.13 14.78 -30.51
N VAL A 141 16.17 14.28 -29.84
CA VAL A 141 16.06 13.72 -28.48
C VAL A 141 16.11 14.85 -27.44
N PRO A 142 15.18 14.91 -26.47
CA PRO A 142 15.23 15.91 -25.41
C PRO A 142 16.39 15.64 -24.45
N SER A 143 17.05 16.70 -23.96
CA SER A 143 18.20 16.58 -23.05
C SER A 143 17.84 16.02 -21.67
N ASN A 144 16.58 16.19 -21.25
CA ASN A 144 16.08 15.77 -19.94
C ASN A 144 15.03 14.66 -20.13
N LEU A 145 15.47 13.41 -20.08
CA LEU A 145 14.60 12.24 -20.19
C LEU A 145 14.12 11.76 -18.81
N SER A 146 12.89 11.25 -18.72
CA SER A 146 12.42 10.55 -17.52
C SER A 146 12.40 9.04 -17.77
N CYS A 147 13.36 8.31 -17.19
CA CYS A 147 13.43 6.84 -17.27
C CYS A 147 12.66 6.13 -16.13
N THR A 148 11.85 6.88 -15.38
CA THR A 148 11.04 6.39 -14.26
C THR A 148 9.57 6.28 -14.64
N GLY A 149 8.93 5.23 -14.13
CA GLY A 149 7.49 4.98 -14.15
C GLY A 149 7.13 4.15 -12.91
N GLY A 150 5.84 3.94 -12.65
CA GLY A 150 5.39 3.18 -11.49
C GLY A 150 5.20 4.00 -10.21
N GLY A 151 5.08 5.32 -10.29
CA GLY A 151 4.85 6.18 -9.11
C GLY A 151 3.65 5.72 -8.28
N GLN A 152 2.54 5.35 -8.92
CA GLN A 152 1.37 4.81 -8.22
C GLN A 152 1.68 3.47 -7.54
N ARG A 153 2.49 2.63 -8.18
CA ARG A 153 2.93 1.32 -7.65
C ARG A 153 3.77 1.48 -6.39
N ASP A 154 4.63 2.49 -6.36
CA ASP A 154 5.47 2.79 -5.20
C ASP A 154 4.66 3.40 -4.04
N LEU A 155 3.66 4.23 -4.34
CA LEU A 155 2.69 4.71 -3.35
C LEU A 155 1.87 3.56 -2.75
N VAL A 156 1.45 2.58 -3.56
CA VAL A 156 0.77 1.37 -3.08
C VAL A 156 1.68 0.55 -2.16
N LYS A 157 2.97 0.39 -2.50
CA LYS A 157 3.94 -0.27 -1.62
C LYS A 157 4.11 0.48 -0.31
N ALA A 158 4.25 1.81 -0.35
CA ALA A 158 4.42 2.65 0.82
C ALA A 158 3.19 2.58 1.75
N HIS A 159 1.98 2.74 1.21
CA HIS A 159 0.73 2.56 1.93
C HIS A 159 0.66 1.17 2.59
N GLY A 160 0.88 0.10 1.81
CA GLY A 160 0.83 -1.27 2.30
C GLY A 160 1.85 -1.53 3.42
N ALA A 161 3.09 -1.06 3.26
CA ALA A 161 4.15 -1.22 4.26
C ALA A 161 3.81 -0.50 5.58
N LEU A 162 3.37 0.76 5.50
CA LEU A 162 2.96 1.54 6.67
C LEU A 162 1.79 0.87 7.41
N MET A 163 0.79 0.40 6.68
CA MET A 163 -0.37 -0.29 7.26
C MET A 163 0.01 -1.64 7.87
N MET A 164 0.92 -2.40 7.25
CA MET A 164 1.40 -3.67 7.79
C MET A 164 2.25 -3.49 9.05
N ILE A 165 3.15 -2.52 9.08
CA ILE A 165 3.94 -2.23 10.28
C ILE A 165 3.02 -1.76 11.41
N SER A 166 2.03 -0.94 11.10
CA SER A 166 1.08 -0.42 12.09
C SER A 166 0.01 -1.43 12.52
N TRP A 167 -1.02 -1.61 11.70
CA TRP A 167 -2.18 -2.46 11.97
C TRP A 167 -1.85 -3.95 11.91
N GLY A 168 -0.88 -4.32 11.09
CA GLY A 168 -0.39 -5.69 11.01
C GLY A 168 0.45 -6.11 12.22
N PHE A 169 1.20 -5.21 12.83
CA PHE A 169 2.18 -5.59 13.86
C PHE A 169 2.11 -4.75 15.14
N LEU A 170 2.44 -3.46 15.09
CA LEU A 170 2.61 -2.62 16.29
C LEU A 170 1.32 -2.51 17.12
N LEU A 171 0.17 -2.23 16.48
CA LEU A 171 -1.09 -2.05 17.20
C LEU A 171 -1.56 -3.37 17.87
N PRO A 172 -1.56 -4.53 17.18
CA PRO A 172 -1.77 -5.83 17.83
C PRO A 172 -0.78 -6.10 18.98
N LEU A 173 0.51 -5.83 18.77
CA LEU A 173 1.55 -6.02 19.79
C LEU A 173 1.26 -5.19 21.05
N GLY A 174 0.91 -3.92 20.90
CA GLY A 174 0.54 -3.05 22.01
C GLY A 174 -0.64 -3.59 22.83
N VAL A 175 -1.64 -4.18 22.18
CA VAL A 175 -2.79 -4.83 22.85
C VAL A 175 -2.36 -6.11 23.59
N ILE A 176 -1.51 -6.94 22.98
CA ILE A 176 -0.97 -8.18 23.56
C ILE A 176 -0.13 -7.86 24.81
N LEU A 177 0.78 -6.89 24.72
CA LEU A 177 1.62 -6.47 25.86
C LEU A 177 0.77 -5.91 27.00
N ALA A 178 -0.24 -5.09 26.71
CA ALA A 178 -1.17 -4.57 27.72
C ALA A 178 -2.02 -5.66 28.39
N ARG A 179 -2.23 -6.79 27.72
CA ARG A 179 -2.93 -7.95 28.28
C ARG A 179 -2.03 -8.76 29.20
N PHE A 180 -0.81 -9.04 28.77
CA PHE A 180 0.04 -10.05 29.41
C PHE A 180 1.04 -9.48 30.42
N LEU A 181 1.51 -8.24 30.26
CA LEU A 181 2.52 -7.64 31.14
C LEU A 181 1.97 -6.91 32.37
N LYS A 182 0.67 -7.03 32.67
CA LYS A 182 0.05 -6.35 33.82
C LYS A 182 0.63 -6.76 35.18
N HIS A 183 1.25 -7.93 35.27
CA HIS A 183 1.86 -8.45 36.49
C HIS A 183 3.20 -7.78 36.83
N ARG A 184 3.80 -7.03 35.89
CA ARG A 184 5.07 -6.34 36.13
C ARG A 184 4.84 -5.04 36.88
N GLU A 185 5.70 -4.78 37.85
CA GLU A 185 5.66 -3.59 38.70
C GLU A 185 5.92 -2.29 37.92
N GLY A 186 5.66 -1.14 38.54
CA GLY A 186 5.97 0.19 37.96
C GLY A 186 5.10 0.61 36.78
N GLY A 187 4.00 -0.12 36.50
CA GLY A 187 3.05 0.24 35.43
C GLY A 187 3.63 0.16 34.02
N VAL A 188 4.68 -0.65 33.82
CA VAL A 188 5.42 -0.76 32.55
C VAL A 188 4.49 -1.10 31.38
N TRP A 189 3.51 -1.98 31.59
CA TRP A 189 2.53 -2.35 30.56
C TRP A 189 1.79 -1.13 29.98
N PHE A 190 1.47 -0.13 30.81
CA PHE A 190 0.74 1.06 30.39
C PHE A 190 1.62 2.00 29.57
N LYS A 191 2.88 2.19 29.99
CA LYS A 191 3.88 2.99 29.26
C LYS A 191 4.17 2.39 27.90
N LEU A 192 4.42 1.08 27.83
CA LEU A 192 4.65 0.36 26.59
C LEU A 192 3.42 0.38 25.67
N HIS A 193 2.23 0.11 26.21
CA HIS A 193 0.99 0.19 25.45
C HIS A 193 0.83 1.56 24.82
N ARG A 194 0.94 2.64 25.62
CA ARG A 194 0.78 4.00 25.12
C ARG A 194 1.81 4.33 24.04
N ALA A 195 3.09 4.04 24.28
CA ALA A 195 4.15 4.32 23.32
C ALA A 195 3.93 3.59 21.98
N ILE A 196 3.68 2.27 22.03
CA ILE A 196 3.48 1.45 20.83
C ILE A 196 2.20 1.85 20.08
N GLN A 197 1.11 2.13 20.80
CA GLN A 197 -0.15 2.57 20.18
C GLN A 197 -0.01 3.94 19.51
N CYS A 198 0.68 4.89 20.14
CA CYS A 198 0.95 6.20 19.52
C CYS A 198 1.80 6.05 18.26
N THR A 199 2.91 5.31 18.33
CA THR A 199 3.77 5.09 17.16
C THR A 199 3.02 4.37 16.03
N GLY A 200 2.31 3.28 16.35
CA GLY A 200 1.49 2.57 15.38
C GLY A 200 0.45 3.47 14.73
N LEU A 201 -0.30 4.24 15.52
CA LEU A 201 -1.35 5.10 14.99
C LEU A 201 -0.80 6.21 14.09
N LEU A 202 0.36 6.79 14.40
CA LEU A 202 1.01 7.78 13.54
C LEU A 202 1.39 7.19 12.17
N LEU A 203 1.96 5.98 12.15
CA LEU A 203 2.27 5.28 10.90
C LEU A 203 0.99 4.95 10.11
N ALA A 204 -0.07 4.53 10.81
CA ALA A 204 -1.36 4.27 10.18
C ALA A 204 -1.95 5.54 9.55
N ILE A 205 -1.86 6.68 10.23
CA ILE A 205 -2.34 7.97 9.71
C ILE A 205 -1.56 8.34 8.45
N ALA A 206 -0.22 8.21 8.45
CA ALA A 206 0.59 8.47 7.25
C ALA A 206 0.16 7.57 6.08
N GLY A 207 0.00 6.27 6.31
CA GLY A 207 -0.50 5.34 5.30
C GLY A 207 -1.91 5.71 4.82
N PHE A 208 -2.78 6.18 5.72
CA PHE A 208 -4.16 6.54 5.40
C PHE A 208 -4.24 7.81 4.57
N ILE A 209 -3.38 8.79 4.84
CA ILE A 209 -3.26 10.02 4.04
C ILE A 209 -2.84 9.67 2.59
N ILE A 210 -1.89 8.74 2.41
CA ILE A 210 -1.53 8.26 1.06
C ILE A 210 -2.78 7.69 0.39
N ALA A 211 -3.55 6.85 1.07
CA ALA A 211 -4.74 6.25 0.47
C ALA A 211 -5.80 7.28 0.07
N LEU A 212 -6.09 8.25 0.93
CA LEU A 212 -7.12 9.26 0.66
C LEU A 212 -6.72 10.28 -0.40
N THR A 213 -5.42 10.54 -0.58
CA THR A 213 -4.93 11.57 -1.51
C THR A 213 -4.47 11.01 -2.85
N GLN A 214 -4.08 9.74 -2.90
CA GLN A 214 -3.45 9.14 -4.09
C GLN A 214 -4.29 8.05 -4.74
N PHE A 215 -5.30 7.51 -4.05
CA PHE A 215 -6.12 6.42 -4.57
C PHE A 215 -7.59 6.84 -4.72
N ASP A 216 -8.22 6.28 -5.74
CA ASP A 216 -9.65 6.42 -6.03
C ASP A 216 -10.50 5.59 -5.06
N VAL A 217 -10.53 6.01 -3.79
CA VAL A 217 -11.25 5.31 -2.71
C VAL A 217 -12.77 5.44 -2.85
N PHE A 218 -13.26 6.58 -3.35
CA PHE A 218 -14.69 6.93 -3.35
C PHE A 218 -15.34 6.95 -4.75
N THR A 219 -14.51 6.96 -5.80
CA THR A 219 -14.93 7.20 -7.19
C THR A 219 -15.21 5.90 -7.95
N ALA A 220 -14.89 4.74 -7.39
CA ALA A 220 -15.17 3.47 -8.04
C ALA A 220 -16.68 3.18 -8.12
N GLU A 221 -17.20 3.07 -9.35
CA GLU A 221 -18.56 2.64 -9.63
C GLU A 221 -18.77 1.16 -9.26
N GLY A 222 -19.98 0.84 -8.80
CA GLY A 222 -20.35 -0.51 -8.36
C GLY A 222 -19.77 -0.94 -7.00
N ILE A 223 -20.05 -2.19 -6.61
CA ILE A 223 -19.45 -2.85 -5.43
C ILE A 223 -18.32 -3.73 -5.93
N ASN A 224 -17.08 -3.34 -5.66
CA ASN A 224 -15.89 -4.13 -5.97
C ASN A 224 -14.96 -4.23 -4.75
N LEU A 225 -13.98 -5.14 -4.82
CA LEU A 225 -13.07 -5.41 -3.69
C LEU A 225 -12.26 -4.17 -3.24
N SER A 226 -11.96 -3.21 -4.13
CA SER A 226 -11.28 -1.96 -3.73
C SER A 226 -12.16 -1.11 -2.85
N LYS A 227 -13.44 -0.96 -3.24
CA LYS A 227 -14.42 -0.19 -2.47
C LYS A 227 -14.68 -0.82 -1.11
N ILE A 228 -14.75 -2.15 -1.04
CA ILE A 228 -14.88 -2.88 0.24
C ILE A 228 -13.64 -2.67 1.12
N HIS A 229 -12.43 -2.84 0.56
CA HIS A 229 -11.18 -2.57 1.28
C HIS A 229 -11.13 -1.13 1.81
N GLY A 230 -11.42 -0.14 0.97
CA GLY A 230 -11.44 1.27 1.34
C GLY A 230 -12.46 1.58 2.43
N THR A 231 -13.67 1.03 2.32
CA THR A 231 -14.74 1.21 3.32
C THR A 231 -14.32 0.63 4.68
N PHE A 232 -13.79 -0.59 4.70
CA PHE A 232 -13.30 -1.21 5.93
C PHE A 232 -12.12 -0.44 6.51
N GLY A 233 -11.20 0.04 5.66
CA GLY A 233 -10.08 0.89 6.05
C GLY A 233 -10.52 2.17 6.74
N ILE A 234 -11.53 2.87 6.21
CA ILE A 234 -12.10 4.08 6.84
C ILE A 234 -12.66 3.76 8.22
N ILE A 235 -13.41 2.66 8.36
CA ILE A 235 -14.00 2.26 9.64
C ILE A 235 -12.89 1.94 10.66
N VAL A 236 -11.89 1.15 10.26
CA VAL A 236 -10.74 0.78 11.11
C VAL A 236 -9.97 2.02 11.55
N MET A 237 -9.67 2.94 10.63
CA MET A 237 -8.97 4.18 10.94
C MET A 237 -9.77 5.10 11.85
N THR A 238 -11.08 5.22 11.64
CA THR A 238 -11.97 5.98 12.51
C THR A 238 -11.95 5.41 13.92
N LEU A 239 -12.12 4.09 14.06
CA LEU A 239 -12.05 3.42 15.37
C LEU A 239 -10.68 3.60 16.03
N GLY A 240 -9.59 3.53 15.26
CA GLY A 240 -8.23 3.72 15.75
C GLY A 240 -7.96 5.13 16.27
N ILE A 241 -8.40 6.17 15.53
CA ILE A 241 -8.25 7.58 15.90
C ILE A 241 -9.13 7.91 17.13
N LEU A 242 -10.31 7.29 17.25
CA LEU A 242 -11.17 7.48 18.42
C LEU A 242 -10.62 6.81 19.69
N GLN A 243 -9.69 5.85 19.60
CA GLN A 243 -9.10 5.23 20.80
C GLN A 243 -8.37 6.22 21.72
N PRO A 244 -7.41 7.04 21.26
CA PRO A 244 -6.74 8.03 22.11
C PRO A 244 -7.70 9.12 22.60
N VAL A 245 -8.68 9.53 21.79
CA VAL A 245 -9.73 10.50 22.20
C VAL A 245 -10.53 9.93 23.36
N ASN A 246 -11.03 8.69 23.24
CA ASN A 246 -11.71 8.00 24.32
C ASN A 246 -10.79 7.80 25.54
N ALA A 247 -9.50 7.52 25.34
CA ALA A 247 -8.54 7.34 26.42
C ALA A 247 -8.22 8.63 27.19
N PHE A 248 -8.41 9.81 26.56
CA PHE A 248 -8.29 11.10 27.24
C PHE A 248 -9.37 11.26 28.32
N PHE A 249 -10.59 10.81 28.07
CA PHE A 249 -11.71 10.84 29.02
C PHE A 249 -11.71 9.67 30.02
N ARG A 250 -10.57 9.01 30.22
CA ARG A 250 -10.42 7.85 31.10
C ARG A 250 -10.74 8.23 32.56
N PRO A 251 -11.79 7.64 33.19
CA PRO A 251 -12.09 7.90 34.60
C PRO A 251 -10.99 7.36 35.54
N HIS A 252 -10.86 7.97 36.73
CA HIS A 252 -9.93 7.54 37.78
C HIS A 252 -10.09 6.06 38.15
N VAL A 253 -8.98 5.44 38.55
CA VAL A 253 -8.92 3.99 38.83
C VAL A 253 -9.67 3.64 40.11
N GLU A 254 -9.56 4.49 41.14
CA GLU A 254 -10.18 4.30 42.44
C GLU A 254 -10.96 5.55 42.89
N PRO A 255 -12.15 5.40 43.49
CA PRO A 255 -12.93 4.15 43.59
C PRO A 255 -13.46 3.69 42.21
N GLN A 256 -13.73 2.38 42.05
CA GLN A 256 -14.22 1.85 40.78
C GLN A 256 -15.69 2.24 40.54
N THR A 257 -15.91 3.28 39.74
CA THR A 257 -17.26 3.77 39.41
C THR A 257 -17.90 3.00 38.24
N LYS A 258 -19.24 3.09 38.07
CA LYS A 258 -19.94 2.55 36.89
C LYS A 258 -19.40 3.13 35.58
N SER A 259 -19.04 4.42 35.58
CA SER A 259 -18.43 5.09 34.42
C SER A 259 -17.08 4.47 34.04
N ARG A 260 -16.24 4.17 35.04
CA ARG A 260 -14.96 3.47 34.86
C ARG A 260 -15.16 2.10 34.20
N LEU A 261 -16.13 1.32 34.68
CA LEU A 261 -16.42 0.00 34.13
C LEU A 261 -16.93 0.06 32.69
N LEU A 262 -17.84 1.00 32.38
CA LEU A 262 -18.34 1.22 31.02
C LEU A 262 -17.21 1.64 30.08
N TRP A 263 -16.39 2.61 30.48
CA TRP A 263 -15.22 3.03 29.72
C TRP A 263 -14.26 1.86 29.44
N GLU A 264 -13.99 1.01 30.43
CA GLU A 264 -13.14 -0.16 30.23
C GLU A 264 -13.72 -1.16 29.23
N LYS A 265 -15.03 -1.41 29.25
CA LYS A 265 -15.71 -2.26 28.27
C LYS A 265 -15.63 -1.65 26.87
N LEU A 266 -15.95 -0.36 26.75
CA LEU A 266 -15.93 0.35 25.48
C LEU A 266 -14.52 0.42 24.88
N HIS A 267 -13.53 0.88 25.64
CA HIS A 267 -12.14 1.00 25.18
C HIS A 267 -11.55 -0.35 24.78
N LYS A 268 -11.66 -1.37 25.64
CA LYS A 268 -11.12 -2.71 25.33
C LYS A 268 -11.91 -3.40 24.21
N GLY A 269 -13.24 -3.25 24.19
CA GLY A 269 -14.12 -3.86 23.20
C GLY A 269 -13.92 -3.28 21.81
N SER A 270 -14.02 -1.95 21.67
CA SER A 270 -13.80 -1.25 20.41
C SER A 270 -12.37 -1.44 19.87
N GLY A 271 -11.36 -1.47 20.76
CA GLY A 271 -9.98 -1.74 20.34
C GLY A 271 -9.79 -3.13 19.76
N ARG A 272 -10.36 -4.16 20.39
CA ARG A 272 -10.30 -5.54 19.86
C ARG A 272 -11.08 -5.69 18.55
N PHE A 273 -12.24 -5.06 18.47
CA PHE A 273 -13.05 -5.05 17.25
C PHE A 273 -12.30 -4.39 16.10
N ALA A 274 -11.64 -3.25 16.34
CA ALA A 274 -10.81 -2.59 15.34
C ALA A 274 -9.67 -3.49 14.83
N ILE A 275 -8.99 -4.24 15.70
CA ILE A 275 -7.94 -5.18 15.29
C ILE A 275 -8.51 -6.31 14.42
N ILE A 276 -9.67 -6.88 14.76
CA ILE A 276 -10.31 -7.92 13.94
C ILE A 276 -10.65 -7.38 12.55
N LEU A 277 -11.27 -6.20 12.48
CA LEU A 277 -11.56 -5.56 11.20
C LEU A 277 -10.29 -5.21 10.41
N ALA A 278 -9.21 -4.82 11.10
CA ALA A 278 -7.93 -4.52 10.46
C ALA A 278 -7.33 -5.75 9.77
N VAL A 279 -7.41 -6.94 10.38
CA VAL A 279 -6.99 -8.20 9.76
C VAL A 279 -7.76 -8.44 8.45
N LEU A 280 -9.10 -8.31 8.49
CA LEU A 280 -9.92 -8.45 7.28
C LEU A 280 -9.56 -7.41 6.21
N THR A 281 -9.31 -6.18 6.63
CA THR A 281 -8.92 -5.07 5.74
C THR A 281 -7.60 -5.35 5.05
N ILE A 282 -6.60 -5.86 5.78
CA ILE A 282 -5.28 -6.27 5.25
C ILE A 282 -5.42 -7.41 4.25
N PHE A 283 -6.29 -8.40 4.53
CA PHE A 283 -6.53 -9.51 3.62
C PHE A 283 -7.12 -9.01 2.31
N LEU A 284 -8.15 -8.16 2.38
CA LEU A 284 -8.71 -7.54 1.18
C LEU A 284 -7.66 -6.72 0.43
N GLY A 285 -6.84 -5.93 1.12
CA GLY A 285 -5.78 -5.12 0.50
C GLY A 285 -4.76 -5.97 -0.25
N THR A 286 -4.26 -7.04 0.37
CA THR A 286 -3.26 -7.94 -0.23
C THR A 286 -3.76 -8.66 -1.49
N THR A 287 -5.06 -8.96 -1.58
CA THR A 287 -5.65 -9.52 -2.82
C THR A 287 -5.55 -8.59 -4.03
N ARG A 288 -5.40 -7.26 -3.81
CA ARG A 288 -5.31 -6.25 -4.87
C ARG A 288 -3.89 -6.02 -5.37
N VAL A 289 -2.88 -6.48 -4.63
CA VAL A 289 -1.49 -6.18 -4.93
C VAL A 289 -0.95 -7.15 -5.98
N ALA A 290 -0.88 -6.70 -7.24
CA ALA A 290 -0.48 -7.54 -8.37
C ALA A 290 0.95 -8.10 -8.25
N PHE A 291 1.84 -7.41 -7.53
CA PHE A 291 3.25 -7.81 -7.39
C PHE A 291 3.53 -8.78 -6.23
N VAL A 292 2.54 -9.08 -5.39
CA VAL A 292 2.66 -10.17 -4.42
C VAL A 292 2.36 -11.46 -5.15
N GLY A 293 3.40 -12.27 -5.36
CA GLY A 293 3.33 -13.56 -6.05
C GLY A 293 2.42 -14.55 -5.30
N ASP A 294 2.81 -14.93 -4.08
CA ASP A 294 2.02 -15.81 -3.22
C ASP A 294 1.25 -15.03 -2.14
N LYS A 295 0.04 -14.59 -2.53
CA LYS A 295 -0.85 -13.82 -1.64
C LYS A 295 -1.37 -14.68 -0.48
N THR A 296 -1.69 -15.94 -0.75
CA THR A 296 -2.23 -16.87 0.24
C THR A 296 -1.18 -17.22 1.28
N GLY A 297 0.03 -17.58 0.85
CA GLY A 297 1.15 -17.85 1.76
C GLY A 297 1.50 -16.64 2.62
N PHE A 298 1.49 -15.43 2.04
CA PHE A 298 1.65 -14.19 2.83
C PHE A 298 0.58 -14.05 3.91
N GLN A 299 -0.70 -14.22 3.57
CA GLN A 299 -1.81 -14.11 4.54
C GLN A 299 -1.73 -15.17 5.65
N ILE A 300 -1.39 -16.42 5.30
CA ILE A 300 -1.18 -17.50 6.27
C ILE A 300 0.00 -17.17 7.20
N GLY A 301 1.14 -16.78 6.64
CA GLY A 301 2.32 -16.38 7.40
C GLY A 301 2.03 -15.23 8.36
N TYR A 302 1.27 -14.23 7.91
CA TYR A 302 0.82 -13.11 8.73
C TYR A 302 -0.04 -13.58 9.93
N LEU A 303 -1.01 -14.49 9.73
CA LEU A 303 -1.78 -15.05 10.84
C LEU A 303 -0.91 -15.83 11.81
N CYS A 304 0.04 -16.64 11.31
CA CYS A 304 0.99 -17.37 12.15
C CYS A 304 1.80 -16.42 13.03
N VAL A 305 2.25 -15.26 12.50
CA VAL A 305 2.95 -14.24 13.28
C VAL A 305 2.06 -13.69 14.39
N LEU A 306 0.79 -13.37 14.12
CA LEU A 306 -0.12 -12.88 15.16
C LEU A 306 -0.36 -13.93 16.26
N ILE A 307 -0.53 -15.20 15.88
CA ILE A 307 -0.71 -16.30 16.82
C ILE A 307 0.55 -16.49 17.68
N LEU A 308 1.72 -16.45 17.05
CA LEU A 308 3.01 -16.56 17.74
C LEU A 308 3.21 -15.42 18.74
N LEU A 309 2.91 -14.17 18.35
CA LEU A 309 2.98 -13.02 19.26
C LEU A 309 2.08 -13.19 20.48
N ALA A 310 0.86 -13.70 20.28
CA ALA A 310 -0.06 -13.96 21.38
C ALA A 310 0.44 -15.12 22.28
N ALA A 311 1.02 -16.17 21.69
CA ALA A 311 1.59 -17.31 22.43
C ALA A 311 2.80 -16.89 23.27
N VAL A 312 3.75 -16.14 22.69
CA VAL A 312 4.92 -15.58 23.39
C VAL A 312 4.49 -14.67 24.54
N GLY A 313 3.53 -13.76 24.29
CA GLY A 313 2.97 -12.92 25.34
C GLY A 313 2.38 -13.74 26.50
N ARG A 314 1.69 -14.84 26.20
CA ARG A 314 1.16 -15.75 27.21
C ARG A 314 2.25 -16.46 28.00
N MET A 315 3.33 -16.91 27.36
CA MET A 315 4.48 -17.54 28.05
C MET A 315 5.10 -16.59 29.08
N PHE A 316 5.40 -15.34 28.69
CA PHE A 316 5.93 -14.33 29.62
C PHE A 316 5.01 -14.05 30.81
N GLN A 317 3.69 -14.13 30.62
CA GLN A 317 2.74 -13.99 31.72
C GLN A 317 2.84 -15.15 32.73
N LEU A 318 3.07 -16.37 32.26
CA LEU A 318 3.18 -17.56 33.11
C LEU A 318 4.49 -17.54 33.92
N GLU A 319 5.62 -17.19 33.29
CA GLU A 319 6.91 -17.06 33.98
C GLU A 319 6.87 -16.01 35.10
N GLY A 320 6.28 -14.84 34.81
CA GLY A 320 6.13 -13.78 35.81
C GLY A 320 5.24 -14.17 37.00
N LYS A 321 4.32 -15.12 36.83
CA LYS A 321 3.53 -15.70 37.92
C LYS A 321 4.29 -16.78 38.68
N GLY A 322 5.12 -17.57 38.00
CA GLY A 322 5.95 -18.61 38.61
C GLY A 322 7.04 -18.05 39.53
N ALA A 323 7.68 -16.94 39.12
CA ALA A 323 8.72 -16.29 39.93
C ALA A 323 8.20 -15.60 41.22
N GLY A 324 6.91 -15.24 41.27
CA GLY A 324 6.29 -14.62 42.45
C GLY A 324 5.59 -15.60 43.41
N GLY A 325 5.55 -16.91 43.07
CA GLY A 325 4.84 -17.94 43.84
C GLY A 325 5.69 -18.73 44.84
N GLY A 326 7.00 -18.48 44.90
CA GLY A 326 7.96 -19.19 45.75
C GLY A 326 8.16 -18.60 47.15
N GLY A 327 7.14 -17.96 47.72
CA GLY A 327 7.18 -17.51 49.12
C GLY A 327 7.08 -18.71 50.06
N HIS A 328 8.21 -19.13 50.62
CA HIS A 328 8.29 -20.06 51.76
C HIS A 328 7.24 -19.67 52.79
N LYS A 329 6.22 -20.51 53.01
CA LYS A 329 5.43 -20.45 54.24
C LYS A 329 6.38 -20.85 55.36
N VAL A 330 6.97 -19.88 56.04
CA VAL A 330 7.61 -20.11 57.34
C VAL A 330 6.47 -20.54 58.27
N VAL A 331 6.42 -21.84 58.55
CA VAL A 331 5.62 -22.38 59.64
C VAL A 331 6.32 -21.91 60.91
N GLU A 332 5.77 -20.90 61.58
CA GLU A 332 6.15 -20.58 62.95
C GLU A 332 5.82 -21.79 63.83
N VAL A 333 6.85 -22.56 64.17
CA VAL A 333 6.80 -23.53 65.25
C VAL A 333 6.84 -22.73 66.54
N VAL A 334 5.68 -22.57 67.18
CA VAL A 334 5.58 -22.05 68.54
C VAL A 334 6.20 -23.10 69.47
N GLY A 335 7.45 -22.86 69.86
CA GLY A 335 8.12 -23.59 70.94
C GLY A 335 7.61 -23.08 72.28
N GLY A 336 6.84 -23.92 72.98
CA GLY A 336 6.56 -23.76 74.40
C GLY A 336 7.45 -24.71 75.20
N GLU A 337 8.41 -24.14 75.93
CA GLU A 337 9.23 -24.84 76.91
C GLU A 337 8.45 -25.15 78.19
N GLY A 338 8.69 -26.35 78.74
CA GLY A 338 8.97 -26.55 80.17
C GLY A 338 7.80 -26.70 81.15
N GLY A 339 7.83 -27.81 81.91
CA GLY A 339 7.29 -27.83 83.28
C GLY A 339 6.56 -29.10 83.72
N GLU A 340 7.34 -30.02 84.30
CA GLU A 340 7.05 -30.85 85.49
C GLU A 340 5.70 -31.58 85.65
N GLU A 341 5.81 -32.92 85.59
CA GLU A 341 5.53 -33.86 86.68
C GLU A 341 4.54 -33.43 87.79
N GLN A 342 3.35 -34.06 87.85
CA GLN A 342 2.90 -34.76 89.06
C GLN A 342 1.68 -35.68 88.82
N VAL A 343 1.95 -36.96 89.05
CA VAL A 343 1.11 -38.04 89.62
C VAL A 343 -0.11 -37.58 90.43
N GLY A 344 -1.26 -38.25 90.27
CA GLY A 344 -2.19 -38.51 91.39
C GLY A 344 -3.69 -38.31 91.17
N ILE A 345 -4.37 -39.42 90.84
CA ILE A 345 -5.60 -39.99 91.45
C ILE A 345 -6.81 -39.07 91.78
N ALA A 346 -7.97 -39.57 91.30
CA ALA A 346 -9.38 -39.35 91.67
C ALA A 346 -10.16 -38.28 90.90
#